data_AF-A0A5C7E596-F1
#
_entry.id   AF-A0A5C7E596-F1
#
_cell.length_a   1.000
_cell.length_b   1.000
_cell.length_c   1.000
_cell.angle_alpha   90.00
_cell.angle_beta   90.00
_cell.angle_gamma   90.00
#
_symmetry.space_group_name_H-M   'P 1'
#
loop_
_entity.id
_entity.type
_entity.pdbx_description
1 polymer ?
#
loop_
_entity_poly.entity_id
_entity_poly.type
_entity_poly.pdbx_seq_one_letter_code
_entity_poly.pdbx_strand_id
1 'polypeptide(L)'
;MNIKRYFNFISIEILGGLLLLGATILALILKNSSYGNSYMEFLSVEIGLKIGNWELFKPSLLWISDGLIAIFFFAIGLELKKEFTQGEFKTLSNIILPLISWYSDSYFNDTYTLKNELTY
;
A
#
# COMPACT_ATOMS: atom_id res chain seq x y z
N MET A 1 9.11 -3.73 36.91
CA MET A 1 8.81 -3.87 35.48
C MET A 1 7.95 -2.68 35.05
N ASN A 2 8.44 -1.84 34.13
CA ASN A 2 7.96 -0.45 33.96
C ASN A 2 6.71 -0.40 33.05
N ILE A 3 5.52 -0.50 33.65
CA ILE A 3 4.21 -0.50 32.99
C ILE A 3 4.01 0.72 32.07
N LYS A 4 4.56 1.89 32.43
CA LYS A 4 4.52 3.11 31.60
C LYS A 4 5.09 2.93 30.19
N ARG A 5 6.07 2.04 30.01
CA ARG A 5 6.74 1.83 28.72
C ARG A 5 5.80 1.15 27.72
N TYR A 6 5.07 0.12 28.14
CA TYR A 6 4.12 -0.59 27.29
C TYR A 6 2.96 0.31 26.84
N PHE A 7 2.43 1.15 27.74
CA PHE A 7 1.40 2.11 27.38
C PHE A 7 1.87 3.10 26.30
N ASN A 8 3.10 3.61 26.39
CA ASN A 8 3.61 4.57 25.41
C ASN A 8 3.83 3.94 24.02
N PHE A 9 4.29 2.68 23.96
CA PHE A 9 4.43 1.95 22.70
C PHE A 9 3.08 1.68 22.03
N ILE A 10 2.10 1.23 22.82
CA ILE A 10 0.73 0.97 22.36
C ILE A 10 0.08 2.26 21.84
N SER A 11 0.27 3.39 22.53
CA SER A 11 -0.27 4.67 22.07
C SER A 11 0.26 5.11 20.71
N ILE A 12 1.55 4.91 20.43
CA ILE A 12 2.17 5.33 19.15
C ILE A 12 1.65 4.48 17.99
N GLU A 13 1.53 3.16 18.19
CA GLU A 13 1.00 2.24 17.19
C GLU A 13 -0.49 2.52 16.89
N ILE A 14 -1.28 2.76 17.94
CA ILE A 14 -2.71 3.13 17.83
C ILE A 14 -2.89 4.50 17.18
N LEU A 15 -2.00 5.48 17.45
CA LEU A 15 -2.08 6.82 16.86
C LEU A 15 -2.03 6.78 15.33
N GLY A 16 -1.17 5.92 14.77
CA GLY A 16 -1.07 5.74 13.32
C GLY A 16 -2.38 5.22 12.72
N GLY A 17 -3.00 4.23 13.36
CA GLY A 17 -4.30 3.69 12.96
C GLY A 17 -5.42 4.73 13.04
N LEU A 18 -5.50 5.49 14.13
CA LEU A 18 -6.50 6.57 14.28
C LEU A 18 -6.31 7.69 13.25
N LEU A 19 -5.07 8.08 12.95
CA LEU A 19 -4.77 9.10 11.96
C LEU A 19 -5.26 8.66 10.57
N LEU A 20 -5.04 7.39 10.20
CA LEU A 20 -5.47 6.83 8.93
C LEU A 20 -7.00 6.74 8.83
N LEU A 21 -7.66 6.34 9.93
CA LEU A 21 -9.12 6.31 10.01
C LEU A 21 -9.70 7.73 9.87
N GLY A 22 -9.13 8.70 10.57
CA GLY A 22 -9.50 10.12 10.47
C GLY A 22 -9.32 10.67 9.06
N ALA A 23 -8.19 10.38 8.40
CA ALA A 23 -7.94 10.77 7.01
C ALA A 23 -8.97 10.14 6.05
N THR A 24 -9.35 8.88 6.27
CA THR A 24 -10.37 8.19 5.47
C THR A 24 -11.73 8.85 5.62
N ILE A 25 -12.15 9.15 6.86
CA ILE A 25 -13.41 9.85 7.13
C ILE A 25 -13.41 11.23 6.47
N LEU A 26 -12.32 12.00 6.60
CA LEU A 26 -12.17 13.30 5.95
C LEU A 26 -12.27 13.20 4.42
N ALA A 27 -11.62 12.20 3.82
CA ALA A 27 -11.69 11.97 2.37
C ALA A 27 -13.14 11.65 1.92
N LEU A 28 -13.88 10.85 2.70
CA LEU A 28 -15.29 10.55 2.42
C LEU A 28 -16.17 11.80 2.52
N ILE A 29 -15.97 12.63 3.54
CA ILE A 29 -16.72 13.88 3.72
C ILE A 29 -16.44 14.83 2.56
N LEU A 30 -15.17 15.02 2.19
CA LEU A 30 -14.76 15.89 1.09
C LEU A 30 -15.33 15.42 -0.25
N LYS A 31 -15.29 14.11 -0.53
CA LYS A 31 -15.84 13.53 -1.76
C LYS A 31 -17.36 13.70 -1.87
N ASN A 32 -18.09 13.51 -0.77
CA ASN A 32 -19.56 13.62 -0.77
C ASN A 32 -20.07 15.07 -0.61
N SER A 33 -19.18 16.03 -0.42
CA SER A 33 -19.51 17.44 -0.29
C SER A 33 -19.70 18.11 -1.66
N SER A 34 -20.28 19.31 -1.68
CA SER A 34 -20.38 20.16 -2.87
C SER A 34 -19.02 20.51 -3.49
N TYR A 35 -17.92 20.38 -2.73
CA TYR A 35 -16.55 20.56 -3.20
C TYR A 35 -15.92 19.29 -3.79
N GLY A 36 -16.65 18.16 -3.81
CA GLY A 36 -16.15 16.87 -4.28
C GLY A 36 -15.66 16.92 -5.73
N ASN A 37 -16.35 17.65 -6.62
CA ASN A 37 -15.93 17.80 -8.02
C ASN A 37 -14.60 18.54 -8.13
N SER A 38 -14.44 19.69 -7.47
CA SER A 38 -13.18 20.43 -7.49
C SER A 38 -12.02 19.65 -6.87
N TYR A 39 -12.29 18.84 -5.84
CA TYR A 39 -11.31 17.93 -5.26
C TYR A 39 -10.88 16.83 -6.25
N MET A 40 -11.83 16.23 -6.96
CA MET A 40 -11.54 15.22 -7.99
C MET A 40 -10.79 15.82 -9.19
N GLU A 41 -11.14 17.03 -9.62
CA GLU A 41 -10.43 17.75 -10.68
C GLU A 41 -8.97 18.03 -10.30
N PHE A 42 -8.72 18.45 -9.06
CA PHE A 42 -7.34 18.65 -8.57
C PHE A 42 -6.54 17.33 -8.56
N LEU A 43 -7.19 16.23 -8.18
CA LEU A 43 -6.58 14.89 -8.19
C LEU A 43 -6.42 14.28 -9.59
N SER A 44 -7.17 14.76 -10.58
CA SER A 44 -7.08 14.30 -11.97
C SER A 44 -6.14 15.15 -12.82
N VAL A 45 -5.59 16.26 -12.29
CA VAL A 45 -4.58 17.08 -12.98
C VAL A 45 -3.47 16.17 -13.48
N GLU A 46 -3.27 16.15 -14.80
CA GLU A 46 -2.19 15.40 -15.42
C GLU A 46 -0.85 16.09 -15.16
N ILE A 47 -0.01 15.42 -14.39
CA ILE A 47 1.33 15.87 -14.08
C ILE A 47 2.29 14.90 -14.76
N GLY A 48 3.29 15.43 -15.44
CA GLY A 48 4.18 14.59 -16.23
C GLY A 48 5.44 15.30 -16.67
N LEU A 49 6.34 14.50 -17.24
CA LEU A 49 7.57 14.97 -17.84
C LEU A 49 7.60 14.53 -19.30
N LYS A 50 7.96 15.46 -20.18
CA LYS A 50 8.20 15.20 -21.59
C LYS A 50 9.67 15.46 -21.91
N ILE A 51 10.40 14.44 -22.35
CA ILE A 51 11.82 14.52 -22.71
C ILE A 51 11.97 13.97 -24.13
N GLY A 52 12.11 14.87 -25.11
CA GLY A 52 12.13 14.48 -26.52
C GLY A 52 10.82 13.80 -26.94
N ASN A 53 10.91 12.55 -27.42
CA ASN A 53 9.77 11.71 -27.79
C ASN A 53 9.18 10.91 -26.63
N TRP A 54 9.77 10.99 -25.43
CA TRP A 54 9.26 10.29 -24.25
C TRP A 54 8.26 11.18 -23.53
N GLU A 55 7.04 10.69 -23.36
CA GLU A 55 5.95 11.37 -22.67
C GLU A 55 5.46 10.48 -21.53
N LEU A 56 5.63 10.94 -20.29
CA LEU A 56 5.07 10.28 -19.12
C LEU A 56 4.15 11.27 -18.41
N PHE A 57 2.87 11.20 -18.76
CA PHE A 57 1.82 11.95 -18.09
C PHE A 57 0.96 10.99 -17.28
N LYS A 58 0.73 11.34 -16.02
CA LYS A 58 -0.17 10.61 -15.14
C LYS A 58 -0.99 11.60 -14.32
N PRO A 59 -2.26 11.29 -14.01
CA PRO A 59 -3.02 12.00 -13.00
C PRO A 59 -2.22 12.17 -11.70
N SER A 60 -2.35 13.32 -11.05
CA SER A 60 -1.67 13.65 -9.79
C SER A 60 -1.96 12.60 -8.71
N LEU A 61 -3.18 12.05 -8.69
CA LEU A 61 -3.56 10.94 -7.82
C LEU A 61 -2.63 9.72 -7.93
N LEU A 62 -2.24 9.33 -9.15
CA LEU A 62 -1.37 8.18 -9.37
C LEU A 62 0.06 8.45 -8.87
N TRP A 63 0.56 9.67 -9.05
CA TRP A 63 1.86 10.06 -8.49
C TRP A 63 1.86 9.99 -6.97
N ILE A 64 0.77 10.46 -6.34
CA ILE A 64 0.62 10.42 -4.88
C ILE A 64 0.56 8.98 -4.39
N SER A 65 -0.23 8.11 -5.03
CA SER A 65 -0.33 6.70 -4.63
C SER A 65 1.00 5.97 -4.80
N ASP A 66 1.66 6.12 -5.96
CA ASP A 66 2.94 5.48 -6.24
C ASP A 66 4.01 5.98 -5.25
N GLY A 67 4.03 7.28 -4.96
CA GLY A 67 4.96 7.90 -4.01
C GLY A 67 4.75 7.45 -2.57
N LEU A 68 3.50 7.40 -2.09
CA LEU A 68 3.18 6.92 -0.75
C LEU A 68 3.58 5.44 -0.57
N ILE A 69 3.29 4.61 -1.57
CA ILE A 69 3.71 3.20 -1.58
C ILE A 69 5.23 3.10 -1.54
N ALA A 70 5.95 3.90 -2.33
CA ALA A 70 7.41 3.91 -2.32
C ALA A 70 7.98 4.26 -0.94
N ILE A 71 7.44 5.27 -0.26
CA ILE A 71 7.85 5.64 1.11
C ILE A 71 7.55 4.52 2.11
N PHE A 72 6.37 3.89 2.01
CA PHE A 72 5.97 2.78 2.86
C PHE A 72 6.92 1.58 2.71
N PHE A 73 7.20 1.15 1.48
CA PHE A 73 8.14 0.07 1.21
C PHE A 73 9.56 0.43 1.61
N PHE A 74 9.97 1.68 1.47
CA PHE A 74 11.27 2.13 1.94
C PHE A 74 11.40 2.03 3.47
N ALA A 75 10.40 2.49 4.21
CA ALA A 75 10.36 2.39 5.67
C ALA A 75 10.40 0.91 6.14
N ILE A 76 9.59 0.06 5.51
CA ILE A 76 9.62 -1.39 5.77
C ILE A 76 10.97 -1.99 5.41
N GLY A 77 11.56 -1.60 4.29
CA GLY A 77 12.88 -2.06 3.85
C GLY A 77 13.99 -1.69 4.84
N LEU A 78 13.93 -0.51 5.45
CA LEU A 78 14.86 -0.09 6.50
C LEU A 78 14.68 -0.90 7.79
N GLU A 79 13.43 -1.16 8.18
CA GLU A 79 13.12 -1.98 9.36
C GLU A 79 13.61 -3.42 9.16
N LEU A 80 13.33 -4.01 7.99
CA LEU A 80 13.86 -5.31 7.59
C LEU A 80 15.39 -5.29 7.62
N LYS A 81 16.06 -4.32 6.99
CA LYS A 81 17.52 -4.22 7.01
C LYS A 81 18.09 -4.17 8.43
N LYS A 82 17.43 -3.44 9.34
CA LYS A 82 17.81 -3.38 10.76
C LYS A 82 17.73 -4.76 11.42
N GLU A 83 16.65 -5.49 11.18
CA GLU A 83 16.47 -6.87 11.66
C GLU A 83 17.50 -7.84 11.04
N PHE A 84 17.83 -7.71 9.75
CA PHE A 84 18.86 -8.51 9.10
C PHE A 84 20.28 -8.25 9.65
N THR A 85 20.55 -7.01 10.10
CA THR A 85 21.88 -6.62 10.61
C THR A 85 22.04 -6.91 12.10
N GLN A 86 20.96 -6.86 12.88
CA GLN A 86 20.98 -7.03 14.34
C GLN A 86 20.45 -8.39 14.80
N GLY A 87 19.69 -9.10 13.96
CA GLY A 87 19.12 -10.41 14.23
C GLY A 87 19.92 -11.53 13.58
N GLU A 88 20.29 -12.53 14.37
CA GLU A 88 20.87 -13.78 13.88
C GLU A 88 19.84 -14.50 12.99
N PHE A 89 19.95 -14.33 11.67
CA PHE A 89 19.32 -15.11 10.59
C PHE A 89 18.20 -16.09 11.01
N LYS A 90 16.95 -15.64 11.17
CA LYS A 90 15.82 -16.57 11.16
C LYS A 90 14.52 -15.92 10.71
N THR A 91 14.33 -15.67 9.41
CA THR A 91 12.98 -15.80 8.80
C THR A 91 12.88 -15.70 7.27
N LEU A 92 13.89 -16.10 6.46
CA LEU A 92 13.58 -16.39 5.04
C LEU A 92 12.43 -17.42 4.90
N SER A 93 12.29 -18.32 5.88
CA SER A 93 11.22 -19.31 5.94
C SER A 93 9.79 -18.74 6.06
N ASN A 94 9.59 -17.54 6.61
CA ASN A 94 8.24 -16.94 6.73
C ASN A 94 7.82 -16.17 5.47
N ILE A 95 8.74 -15.89 4.55
CA ILE A 95 8.44 -15.24 3.26
C ILE A 95 8.02 -16.28 2.22
N ILE A 96 8.55 -17.50 2.32
CA ILE A 96 8.28 -18.59 1.38
C ILE A 96 6.83 -19.10 1.47
N LEU A 97 6.25 -19.15 2.67
CA LEU A 97 4.84 -19.55 2.89
C LEU A 97 3.83 -18.68 2.10
N PRO A 98 3.85 -17.34 2.21
CA PRO A 98 2.96 -16.48 1.42
C PRO A 98 3.24 -16.53 -0.10
N LEU A 99 4.48 -16.77 -0.52
CA LEU A 99 4.84 -16.95 -1.93
C LEU A 99 4.26 -18.24 -2.51
N ILE A 100 4.34 -19.35 -1.77
CA ILE A 100 3.77 -20.63 -2.18
C ILE A 100 2.24 -20.56 -2.20
N SER A 101 1.62 -19.90 -1.23
CA SER A 101 0.17 -19.74 -1.23
C SER A 101 -0.31 -18.90 -2.42
N TRP A 102 0.40 -17.82 -2.77
CA TRP A 102 0.08 -17.01 -3.94
C TRP A 102 0.24 -17.81 -5.24
N TYR A 103 1.36 -18.53 -5.38
CA TYR A 103 1.60 -19.38 -6.55
C TYR A 103 0.47 -20.42 -6.65
N SER A 104 0.21 -21.19 -5.61
CA SER A 104 -0.87 -22.20 -5.59
C SER A 104 -2.25 -21.63 -5.93
N ASP A 105 -2.60 -20.45 -5.43
CA ASP A 105 -3.90 -19.80 -5.68
C ASP A 105 -4.04 -19.35 -7.15
N SER A 106 -2.96 -18.85 -7.76
CA SER A 106 -2.95 -18.46 -9.17
C SER A 106 -3.18 -19.63 -10.13
N TYR A 107 -2.54 -20.79 -9.92
CA TYR A 107 -2.77 -22.00 -10.73
C TYR A 107 -4.18 -22.54 -10.56
N PHE A 108 -4.73 -22.44 -9.36
CA PHE A 108 -6.07 -22.89 -9.08
C PHE A 108 -7.08 -22.04 -9.86
N ASN A 109 -7.00 -20.71 -9.77
CA ASN A 109 -7.92 -19.79 -10.44
C ASN A 109 -7.98 -19.99 -11.97
N ASP A 110 -6.82 -20.16 -12.63
CA ASP A 110 -6.76 -20.40 -14.08
C ASP A 110 -7.50 -21.67 -14.52
N THR A 111 -7.46 -22.73 -13.71
CA THR A 111 -8.18 -23.99 -14.01
C THR A 111 -9.70 -23.86 -13.93
N TYR A 112 -10.23 -22.95 -13.11
CA TYR A 112 -11.66 -22.67 -13.05
C TYR A 112 -12.14 -21.88 -14.26
N THR A 113 -11.37 -20.89 -14.71
CA THR A 113 -11.69 -20.10 -15.91
C THR A 113 -11.72 -20.95 -17.18
N LEU A 114 -10.73 -21.83 -17.38
CA LEU A 114 -10.69 -22.71 -18.57
C LEU A 114 -11.82 -23.75 -18.57
N LYS A 115 -12.25 -24.23 -17.40
CA LYS A 115 -13.36 -25.19 -17.29
C LYS A 115 -14.72 -24.52 -17.54
N ASN A 116 -14.89 -23.26 -17.15
CA ASN A 116 -16.09 -22.50 -17.44
C ASN A 116 -16.20 -22.12 -18.94
N GLU A 117 -15.09 -21.86 -19.63
CA GLU A 117 -15.11 -21.57 -21.07
C GLU A 117 -15.39 -22.79 -21.94
N LEU A 118 -15.00 -24.01 -21.51
CA LEU A 118 -15.25 -25.25 -22.26
C LEU A 118 -16.62 -25.89 -21.99
N THR A 119 -17.45 -25.28 -21.12
CA THR A 119 -18.80 -25.77 -20.76
C THR A 119 -19.93 -24.92 -21.39
N TYR A 120 -19.59 -24.00 -22.30
CA TYR A 120 -20.54 -23.28 -23.17
C TYR A 120 -20.33 -23.61 -24.64
#